data_AF-A0A7D5MEH0-F1
#
_entry.id   AF-A0A7D5MEH0-F1
#
_cell.length_a   1.000
_cell.length_b   1.000
_cell.length_c   1.000
_cell.angle_alpha   90.00
_cell.angle_beta   90.00
_cell.angle_gamma   90.00
#
_symmetry.space_group_name_H-M   'P 1'
#
loop_
_entity.id
_entity.type
_entity.pdbx_description
1 polymer ?
#
loop_
_entity_poly.entity_id
_entity_poly.type
_entity_poly.pdbx_seq_one_letter_code
_entity_poly.pdbx_strand_id
1 'polypeptide(L)' 'MRIESCRKCGETLEVNKKCSVCKKENEFFCHKCGFITVEQIHSQCMLIDSRCKLLEIPIQKMK' A
#
# COMPACT_ATOMS: atom_id res chain seq x y z
N MET A 1 -8.60 -12.56 8.92
CA MET A 1 -7.62 -12.09 7.91
C MET A 1 -8.38 -11.88 6.62
N ARG A 2 -8.42 -10.66 6.08
CA ARG A 2 -9.03 -10.40 4.77
C ARG A 2 -8.00 -10.83 3.73
N ILE A 3 -8.29 -11.83 2.92
CA ILE A 3 -7.41 -12.25 1.83
C ILE A 3 -7.60 -11.22 0.71
N GLU A 4 -6.56 -10.47 0.37
CA GLU A 4 -6.61 -9.59 -0.79
C GLU A 4 -6.42 -10.43 -2.06
N SER A 5 -7.34 -10.24 -3.02
CA SER A 5 -7.31 -10.90 -4.32
C SER A 5 -6.97 -9.88 -5.40
N CYS A 6 -6.24 -10.34 -6.41
CA CYS A 6 -5.85 -9.54 -7.55
C CYS A 6 -7.09 -9.09 -8.31
N ARG A 7 -7.28 -7.78 -8.44
CA ARG A 7 -8.44 -7.20 -9.15
C ARG A 7 -8.46 -7.50 -10.65
N LYS A 8 -7.35 -7.99 -11.22
CA LYS A 8 -7.26 -8.36 -12.64
C LYS A 8 -7.61 -9.83 -12.90
N CYS A 9 -7.20 -10.75 -12.04
CA CYS A 9 -7.32 -12.19 -12.31
C CYS A 9 -8.00 -13.00 -11.19
N GLY A 10 -8.33 -12.38 -10.06
CA GLY A 10 -8.99 -13.03 -8.93
C GLY A 10 -8.08 -13.87 -8.03
N GLU A 11 -6.83 -14.12 -8.41
CA GLU A 11 -5.87 -14.90 -7.61
C GLU A 11 -5.51 -14.20 -6.30
N THR A 12 -5.05 -14.98 -5.33
CA THR A 12 -4.50 -14.47 -4.08
C THR A 12 -3.27 -13.59 -4.34
N LEU A 13 -3.18 -12.48 -3.60
CA LEU A 13 -2.01 -11.62 -3.58
C LEU A 13 -1.06 -12.03 -2.45
N GLU A 14 0.24 -12.03 -2.72
CA GLU A 14 1.28 -12.28 -1.74
C GLU A 14 1.92 -10.98 -1.25
N VAL A 15 2.44 -10.97 -0.02
CA VAL A 15 3.06 -9.78 0.56
C VAL A 15 4.36 -9.47 -0.18
N ASN A 16 4.43 -8.30 -0.80
CA ASN A 16 5.62 -7.82 -1.49
C ASN A 16 6.49 -6.95 -0.58
N LYS A 17 5.86 -6.06 0.20
CA LYS A 17 6.55 -5.22 1.18
C LYS A 17 5.76 -5.09 2.47
N LYS A 18 6.51 -4.73 3.52
CA LYS A 18 5.99 -4.45 4.85
C LYS A 18 6.38 -3.04 5.26
N CYS A 19 5.49 -2.38 5.98
CA CYS A 19 5.72 -1.08 6.58
C CYS A 19 6.96 -1.13 7.50
N SER A 20 7.88 -0.18 7.33
CA SER A 20 9.11 -0.06 8.12
C SER A 20 8.83 0.13 9.61
N VAL A 21 7.77 0.85 9.94
CA VAL A 21 7.37 1.24 11.31
C VAL A 21 6.65 0.10 12.03
N CYS A 22 5.51 -0.38 11.51
CA CYS A 22 4.68 -1.36 12.22
C CYS A 22 4.83 -2.80 11.73
N LYS A 23 5.68 -3.05 10.72
CA LYS A 23 5.95 -4.37 10.12
C LYS A 23 4.75 -5.11 9.53
N LYS A 24 3.60 -4.44 9.42
CA LYS A 24 2.42 -4.95 8.70
C LYS A 24 2.61 -4.79 7.21
N GLU A 25 2.02 -5.70 6.45
CA GLU A 25 1.92 -5.66 5.01
C GLU A 25 1.40 -4.31 4.53
N ASN A 26 2.07 -3.73 3.53
CA ASN A 26 1.71 -2.45 2.94
C ASN A 26 1.74 -2.47 1.40
N GLU A 27 2.21 -3.55 0.78
CA GLU A 27 2.21 -3.71 -0.67
C GLU A 27 2.12 -5.21 -0.97
N PHE A 28 1.37 -5.57 -2.01
CA PHE A 28 1.16 -6.95 -2.42
C PHE A 28 1.46 -7.16 -3.90
N PHE A 29 1.76 -8.41 -4.26
CA PHE A 29 2.12 -8.82 -5.61
C PHE A 29 1.27 -10.01 -6.09
N CYS A 30 0.88 -9.96 -7.35
CA CYS A 30 0.23 -11.07 -8.04
C CYS A 30 1.23 -11.80 -8.95
N HIS A 31 1.61 -13.03 -8.59
CA HIS A 31 2.51 -13.86 -9.40
C HIS A 31 1.98 -14.19 -10.80
N LYS A 32 0.65 -14.24 -10.98
CA LYS A 32 0.02 -14.57 -12.27
C LYS A 32 0.00 -13.39 -13.24
N CYS A 33 -0.28 -12.18 -12.74
CA CYS A 33 -0.39 -10.98 -13.58
C CYS A 33 0.89 -10.15 -13.63
N GLY A 34 1.86 -10.41 -12.74
CA GLY A 34 2.97 -9.49 -12.50
C GLY A 34 2.54 -8.13 -11.95
N PHE A 35 1.32 -8.03 -11.41
CA PHE A 35 0.76 -6.77 -10.92
C PHE A 35 1.16 -6.53 -9.47
N ILE A 36 1.67 -5.33 -9.19
CA ILE A 36 1.97 -4.86 -7.83
C ILE A 36 0.87 -3.87 -7.42
N THR A 37 0.31 -4.05 -6.22
CA THR A 37 -0.70 -3.12 -5.68
C THR A 37 -0.06 -1.78 -5.34
N VAL A 38 -0.86 -0.71 -5.30
CA VAL A 38 -0.40 0.57 -4.75
C VAL A 38 -0.02 0.37 -3.28
N GLU A 39 1.09 0.97 -2.85
CA GLU A 39 1.52 0.94 -1.46
C GLU A 39 0.45 1.59 -0.56
N GLN A 40 0.00 0.84 0.44
CA GLN A 40 -0.93 1.28 1.46
C GLN A 40 -0.18 2.03 2.56
N ILE A 41 -0.73 3.16 2.95
CA ILE A 41 -0.16 4.00 4.00
C ILE A 41 -0.97 3.81 5.28
N HIS A 42 -0.32 3.33 6.33
CA HIS A 42 -0.91 3.32 7.66
C HIS A 42 -0.83 4.72 8.25
N SER A 43 -1.98 5.39 8.38
CA SER A 43 -2.08 6.76 8.91
C SER A 43 -1.33 6.95 10.23
N GLN A 44 -1.43 5.97 11.13
CA GLN A 44 -0.71 5.98 12.40
C GLN A 44 0.83 5.89 12.25
N CYS A 45 1.32 5.23 11.20
CA CYS A 45 2.76 5.14 10.92
C CYS A 45 3.32 6.39 10.24
N MET A 46 2.50 7.15 9.49
CA MET A 46 2.95 8.43 8.91
C MET A 46 3.37 9.45 9.97
N LEU A 47 2.70 9.47 11.12
CA LEU A 47 3.00 10.41 12.20
C LEU A 47 4.32 10.07 12.92
N ILE A 48 4.79 8.83 12.81
CA ILE A 48 6.00 8.33 13.46
C ILE A 48 7.20 8.44 12.50
N ASP A 49 6.97 8.24 11.20
CA ASP A 49 7.98 8.43 10.18
C ASP A 49 8.08 9.92 9.82
N SER A 50 8.66 10.72 10.72
CA SER A 50 8.99 12.13 10.47
C SER A 50 10.09 12.31 9.40
N ARG A 51 10.45 11.24 8.67
CA ARG A 51 11.35 11.24 7.49
C ARG A 51 10.62 10.87 6.20
N CYS A 52 9.36 10.44 6.25
CA CYS A 52 8.52 10.33 5.07
C CYS A 52 8.28 11.75 4.56
N LYS A 53 8.98 12.13 3.48
CA LYS A 53 8.64 13.32 2.70
C LYS A 53 7.16 13.20 2.37
N LEU A 54 6.32 13.97 3.05
CA LEU A 54 4.99 14.28 2.58
C LEU A 54 5.20 14.81 1.17
N LEU A 55 4.94 13.98 0.16
CA LEU A 55 4.61 14.54 -1.14
C LEU A 55 3.32 15.28 -0.87
N GLU A 56 3.45 16.61 -0.77
CA GLU A 56 2.35 17.54 -0.79
C GLU A 56 1.55 17.21 -2.05
N ILE A 57 0.53 16.37 -1.92
CA ILE A 57 -0.45 16.22 -2.97
C ILE A 57 -1.30 17.49 -2.84
N PRO A 58 -1.24 18.44 -3.78
CA PRO A 58 -2.13 19.58 -3.74
C PRO A 58 -3.55 19.01 -3.82
N ILE A 59 -4.31 19.17 -2.74
CA ILE A 59 -5.75 18.94 -2.73
C ILE A 59 -6.30 20.01 -3.67
N GLN A 60 -6.44 19.68 -4.94
CA GLN A 60 -7.17 20.50 -5.88
C GLN A 60 -8.62 20.53 -5.38
N LYS A 61 -8.98 21.64 -4.74
CA LYS A 61 -10.35 22.00 -4.43
C LYS A 61 -11.17 21.88 -5.72
N MET A 62 -12.01 20.85 -5.83
CA MET A 62 -13.11 20.90 -6.78
C MET A 62 -14.17 21.83 -6.18
N LYS A 63 -14.50 22.86 -6.98
CA LYS A 63 -15.54 23.87 -6.77
C LYS A 63 -16.92 23.23 -6.61
#